data_AF-C1C719-F1
#
_entry.id   AF-C1C719-F1
#
_cell.length_a   1.000
_cell.length_b   1.000
_cell.length_c   1.000
_cell.angle_alpha   90.00
_cell.angle_beta   90.00
_cell.angle_gamma   90.00
#
_symmetry.space_group_name_H-M   'P 1'
#
loop_
_entity.id
_entity.type
_entity.pdbx_description
1 polymer ?
#
loop_
_entity_poly.entity_id
_entity_poly.type
_entity_poly.pdbx_seq_one_letter_code
_entity_poly.pdbx_strand_id
1 'polypeptide(L)'
;MLEFKKISKEDLQAIIRNASERLGINEVIVEKDYWVCFVLNYLFTKSEWKDAFTFKGGTSLSKCYDLIKRFSEDIDLILDWQVIGYGKDEPWQSRSNTQQDKFNKESNLKAEDFLVNALIPQMRIDFANLIEDDFQISVDENDPQTVLFEYPTSLLIMMFKYLLLKDIYKLSDVDVVERSFSGMTFKYFLGLAPVIEPSSLTKFRKLRNKDERLLDLLIAKSVQIAIELGLIKSNILIVDATHTKVHYNHKKPQEVLRERSKALRKTIYQYSEYIKAEFPSKPQEDTLVAELRYTQELISVLEKHDELTGIPAISQNSITLKKL
;
A
#
# COMPACT_ATOMS: atom_id res chain seq x y z
N MET A 1 6.33 -20.52 25.61
CA MET A 1 7.34 -20.54 24.53
C MET A 1 6.56 -20.51 23.22
N LEU A 2 6.80 -19.54 22.34
CA LEU A 2 6.02 -19.40 21.09
C LEU A 2 6.50 -20.47 20.11
N GLU A 3 5.69 -21.51 19.88
CA GLU A 3 5.97 -22.49 18.85
C GLU A 3 5.91 -21.83 17.47
N PHE A 4 6.92 -22.09 16.64
CA PHE A 4 6.86 -21.74 15.22
C PHE A 4 5.82 -22.63 14.56
N LYS A 5 4.64 -22.05 14.33
CA LYS A 5 3.61 -22.68 13.51
C LYS A 5 3.72 -22.12 12.11
N LYS A 6 3.94 -23.01 11.14
CA LYS A 6 3.83 -22.66 9.73
C LYS A 6 2.42 -22.14 9.48
N ILE A 7 2.32 -20.91 9.00
CA ILE A 7 1.05 -20.24 8.73
C ILE A 7 0.95 -19.99 7.22
N SER A 8 -0.21 -20.30 6.65
CA SER A 8 -0.47 -19.96 5.25
C SER A 8 -0.53 -18.44 5.09
N LYS A 9 -0.30 -17.96 3.87
CA LYS A 9 -0.41 -16.54 3.54
C LYS A 9 -1.80 -15.99 3.84
N GLU A 10 -2.83 -16.75 3.49
CA GLU A 10 -4.23 -16.38 3.68
C GLU A 10 -4.59 -16.29 5.17
N ASP A 11 -4.13 -17.24 5.97
CA ASP A 11 -4.34 -17.21 7.43
C ASP A 11 -3.60 -16.05 8.08
N LEU A 12 -2.36 -15.78 7.67
CA LEU A 12 -1.58 -14.67 8.19
C LEU A 12 -2.24 -13.33 7.88
N GLN A 13 -2.73 -13.14 6.66
CA GLN A 13 -3.51 -11.96 6.27
C GLN A 13 -4.78 -11.81 7.11
N ALA A 14 -5.52 -12.89 7.34
CA ALA A 14 -6.71 -12.86 8.17
C ALA A 14 -6.38 -12.45 9.63
N ILE A 15 -5.28 -12.95 10.20
CA ILE A 15 -4.82 -12.57 11.54
C ILE A 15 -4.42 -11.10 11.59
N ILE A 16 -3.61 -10.62 10.64
CA ILE A 16 -3.17 -9.23 10.56
C ILE A 16 -4.37 -8.29 10.49
N ARG A 17 -5.35 -8.60 9.63
CA ARG A 17 -6.57 -7.79 9.50
C ARG A 17 -7.38 -7.76 10.79
N ASN A 18 -7.62 -8.92 11.41
CA ASN A 18 -8.35 -9.00 12.67
C ASN A 18 -7.64 -8.23 13.81
N ALA A 19 -6.31 -8.28 13.85
CA ALA A 19 -5.51 -7.54 14.81
C ALA A 19 -5.56 -6.02 14.54
N SER A 20 -5.44 -5.60 13.28
CA SER A 20 -5.59 -4.22 12.82
C SER A 20 -6.94 -3.62 13.24
N GLU A 21 -8.05 -4.31 12.94
CA GLU A 21 -9.41 -3.88 13.29
C GLU A 21 -9.60 -3.71 14.80
N ARG A 22 -9.06 -4.63 15.61
CA ARG A 22 -9.17 -4.59 17.08
C ARG A 22 -8.29 -3.52 17.72
N LEU A 23 -7.10 -3.30 17.19
CA LEU A 23 -6.12 -2.38 17.75
C LEU A 23 -6.28 -0.95 17.20
N GLY A 24 -7.02 -0.76 16.10
CA GLY A 24 -7.11 0.52 15.41
C GLY A 24 -5.79 0.95 14.77
N ILE A 25 -4.91 -0.01 14.46
CA ILE A 25 -3.57 0.22 13.90
C ILE A 25 -3.58 -0.24 12.44
N ASN A 26 -2.88 0.49 11.56
CA ASN A 26 -2.81 0.13 10.14
C ASN A 26 -2.23 -1.28 9.91
N GLU A 27 -2.85 -2.07 9.03
CA GLU A 27 -2.43 -3.44 8.69
C GLU A 27 -0.95 -3.55 8.31
N VAL A 28 -0.38 -2.56 7.61
CA VAL A 28 1.04 -2.57 7.22
C VAL A 28 1.95 -2.51 8.46
N ILE A 29 1.54 -1.77 9.49
CA ILE A 29 2.30 -1.69 10.74
C ILE A 29 2.20 -3.02 11.49
N VAL A 30 1.03 -3.65 11.50
CA VAL A 30 0.81 -4.95 12.13
C VAL A 30 1.59 -6.06 11.42
N GLU A 31 1.59 -6.09 10.08
CA GLU A 31 2.36 -7.04 9.27
C GLU A 31 3.87 -6.88 9.55
N LYS A 32 4.38 -5.65 9.57
CA LYS A 32 5.78 -5.39 9.92
C LYS A 32 6.10 -5.87 11.33
N ASP A 33 5.24 -5.55 12.31
CA ASP A 33 5.43 -5.95 13.70
C ASP A 33 5.48 -7.47 13.87
N TYR A 34 4.64 -8.19 13.12
CA TYR A 34 4.65 -9.64 13.06
C TYR A 34 6.01 -10.18 12.59
N TRP A 35 6.56 -9.65 11.50
CA TRP A 35 7.85 -10.12 10.96
C TRP A 35 9.04 -9.76 11.87
N VAL A 36 9.00 -8.62 12.55
CA VAL A 36 9.97 -8.29 13.61
C VAL A 36 9.93 -9.33 14.74
N CYS A 37 8.72 -9.66 15.22
CA CYS A 37 8.54 -10.69 16.23
C CYS A 37 8.95 -12.09 15.74
N PHE A 38 8.72 -12.41 14.47
CA PHE A 38 9.16 -13.65 13.84
C PHE A 38 10.69 -13.79 13.90
N VAL A 39 11.43 -12.75 13.46
CA VAL A 39 12.90 -12.75 13.47
C VAL A 39 13.44 -12.85 14.89
N LEU A 40 12.89 -12.07 15.84
CA LEU A 40 13.27 -12.14 17.25
C LEU A 40 13.03 -13.53 17.84
N ASN A 41 11.86 -14.12 17.60
CA ASN A 41 11.57 -15.46 18.09
C ASN A 41 12.55 -16.48 17.50
N TYR A 42 12.90 -16.36 16.22
CA TYR A 42 13.86 -17.27 15.57
C TYR A 42 15.24 -17.13 16.22
N LEU A 43 15.76 -15.91 16.30
CA LEU A 43 17.09 -15.62 16.83
C LEU A 43 17.27 -16.18 18.22
N PHE A 44 16.28 -16.04 19.10
CA PHE A 44 16.39 -16.44 20.51
C PHE A 44 15.87 -17.85 20.83
N THR A 45 15.35 -18.60 19.86
CA THR A 45 14.82 -19.96 20.12
C THR A 45 15.30 -21.04 19.17
N LYS A 46 15.57 -20.71 17.90
CA LYS A 46 15.90 -21.68 16.84
C LYS A 46 17.29 -21.51 16.26
N SER A 47 17.82 -20.29 16.24
CA SER A 47 19.15 -20.01 15.72
C SER A 47 20.21 -20.82 16.47
N GLU A 48 21.22 -21.30 15.74
CA GLU A 48 22.42 -21.91 16.31
C GLU A 48 23.14 -20.96 17.29
N TRP A 49 23.02 -19.66 17.05
CA TRP A 49 23.65 -18.60 17.85
C TRP A 49 22.71 -17.94 18.85
N LYS A 50 21.62 -18.60 19.26
CA LYS A 50 20.62 -18.03 20.18
C LYS A 50 21.18 -17.48 21.49
N ASP A 51 22.25 -18.09 22.00
CA ASP A 51 22.90 -17.70 23.26
C ASP A 51 24.01 -16.64 23.05
N ALA A 52 24.34 -16.34 21.79
CA ALA A 52 25.36 -15.35 21.41
C ALA A 52 24.76 -13.97 21.10
N PHE A 53 23.44 -13.84 21.02
CA PHE A 53 22.79 -12.56 20.83
C PHE A 53 22.28 -11.99 22.15
N THR A 54 22.31 -10.66 22.29
CA THR A 54 21.57 -9.94 23.33
C THR A 54 20.76 -8.83 22.69
N PHE A 55 19.45 -8.81 22.96
CA PHE A 55 18.56 -7.78 22.42
C PHE A 55 18.73 -6.47 23.18
N LYS A 56 18.98 -5.38 22.45
CA LYS A 56 19.19 -4.04 23.02
C LYS A 56 18.32 -2.98 22.32
N GLY A 57 18.57 -1.72 22.64
CA GLY A 57 18.03 -0.58 21.89
C GLY A 57 16.58 -0.22 22.25
N GLY A 58 16.04 0.75 21.52
CA GLY A 58 14.70 1.29 21.79
C GLY A 58 13.58 0.27 21.59
N THR A 59 13.79 -0.72 20.71
CA THR A 59 12.84 -1.81 20.44
C THR A 59 12.75 -2.77 21.63
N SER A 60 13.84 -3.02 22.36
CA SER A 60 13.79 -3.79 23.61
C SER A 60 12.99 -3.09 24.70
N LEU A 61 13.08 -1.75 24.78
CA LEU A 61 12.33 -0.94 25.75
C LEU A 61 10.82 -0.91 25.47
N SER A 62 10.41 -0.92 24.20
CA SER A 62 8.99 -1.03 23.84
C SER A 62 8.45 -2.45 23.99
N LYS A 63 9.19 -3.47 23.53
CA LYS A 63 8.71 -4.86 23.47
C LYS A 63 8.79 -5.63 24.78
N CYS A 64 9.81 -5.38 25.61
CA CYS A 64 10.01 -6.11 26.86
C CYS A 64 9.50 -5.35 28.09
N TYR A 65 9.49 -4.02 28.04
CA TYR A 65 9.22 -3.18 29.21
C TYR A 65 8.00 -2.26 29.06
N ASP A 66 7.37 -2.19 27.87
CA ASP A 66 6.25 -1.28 27.54
C ASP A 66 6.51 0.19 27.92
N LEU A 67 7.80 0.60 27.95
CA LEU A 67 8.22 1.92 28.43
C LEU A 67 7.98 3.03 27.39
N ILE A 68 7.92 2.67 26.11
CA ILE A 68 7.68 3.61 25.00
C ILE A 68 6.66 3.02 24.01
N LYS A 69 5.62 3.79 23.68
CA LYS A 69 4.58 3.42 22.71
C LYS A 69 4.91 3.91 21.31
N ARG A 70 6.01 3.41 20.75
CA ARG A 70 6.38 3.66 19.34
C ARG A 70 6.62 2.35 18.62
N PHE A 71 6.09 2.28 17.40
CA PHE A 71 6.47 1.21 16.47
C PHE A 71 7.96 1.40 16.10
N SER A 72 8.73 0.32 16.16
CA SER A 72 10.15 0.31 15.84
C SER A 72 10.42 -0.92 14.99
N GLU A 73 10.86 -0.69 13.76
CA GLU A 73 11.16 -1.73 12.77
C GLU A 73 12.54 -2.35 13.02
N ASP A 74 13.45 -1.59 13.62
CA ASP A 74 14.84 -1.98 13.79
C ASP A 74 15.01 -2.98 14.94
N ILE A 75 15.84 -4.01 14.70
CA ILE A 75 16.23 -5.00 15.71
C ILE A 75 17.70 -4.75 16.08
N ASP A 76 17.92 -4.07 17.21
CA ASP A 76 19.27 -3.81 17.70
C ASP A 76 19.78 -5.01 18.51
N LEU A 77 20.87 -5.62 18.05
CA LEU A 77 21.51 -6.75 18.73
C LEU A 77 22.93 -6.42 19.19
N ILE A 78 23.37 -7.12 20.23
CA ILE A 78 24.77 -7.27 20.60
C ILE A 78 25.15 -8.70 20.28
N LEU A 79 26.31 -8.89 19.64
CA LEU A 79 26.89 -10.18 19.32
C LEU A 79 27.99 -10.51 20.33
N ASP A 80 27.98 -11.73 20.87
CA ASP A 80 29.09 -12.26 21.67
C ASP A 80 30.33 -12.41 20.78
N TRP A 81 31.38 -11.68 21.09
CA TRP A 81 32.64 -11.67 20.35
C TRP A 81 33.31 -13.05 20.26
N GLN A 82 32.94 -14.02 21.10
CA GLN A 82 33.44 -15.38 21.01
C GLN A 82 33.05 -16.06 19.70
N VAL A 83 31.90 -15.72 19.12
CA VAL A 83 31.46 -16.30 17.84
C VAL A 83 32.26 -15.81 16.64
N ILE A 84 32.94 -14.67 16.79
CA ILE A 84 33.87 -14.12 15.79
C ILE A 84 35.34 -14.44 16.13
N GLY A 85 35.56 -15.41 17.04
CA GLY A 85 36.87 -16.00 17.30
C GLY A 85 37.73 -15.29 18.34
N TYR A 86 37.15 -14.42 19.18
CA TYR A 86 37.86 -13.81 20.30
C TYR A 86 37.71 -14.60 21.60
N GLY A 87 38.69 -14.48 22.50
CA GLY A 87 38.58 -15.03 23.85
C GLY A 87 37.59 -14.26 24.72
N LYS A 88 37.04 -14.92 25.76
CA LYS A 88 36.07 -14.33 26.71
C LYS A 88 36.51 -12.97 27.27
N ASP A 89 37.77 -12.87 27.72
CA ASP A 89 38.29 -11.65 28.36
C ASP A 89 39.09 -10.77 27.40
N GLU A 90 39.20 -11.16 26.13
CA GLU A 90 40.07 -10.49 25.17
C GLU A 90 39.67 -9.03 24.89
N PRO A 91 38.39 -8.68 24.72
CA PRO A 91 38.00 -7.28 24.52
C PRO A 91 38.29 -6.38 25.72
N TRP A 92 38.36 -6.95 26.92
CA TRP A 92 38.61 -6.21 28.17
C TRP A 92 40.11 -6.00 28.47
N GLN A 93 40.99 -6.53 27.63
CA GLN A 93 42.43 -6.30 27.79
C GLN A 93 42.77 -4.81 27.63
N SER A 94 43.68 -4.33 28.49
CA SER A 94 44.15 -2.95 28.42
C SER A 94 44.93 -2.71 27.12
N ARG A 95 44.49 -1.73 26.33
CA ARG A 95 45.09 -1.32 25.06
C ARG A 95 45.29 0.20 25.06
N SER A 96 46.26 0.68 24.27
CA SER A 96 46.30 2.12 23.94
C SER A 96 45.13 2.48 23.02
N ASN A 97 44.76 3.76 22.94
CA ASN A 97 43.64 4.22 22.10
C ASN A 97 43.79 3.75 20.64
N THR A 98 44.99 3.85 20.06
CA THR A 98 45.25 3.41 18.67
C THR A 98 45.11 1.90 18.50
N GLN A 99 45.53 1.12 19.51
CA GLN A 99 45.35 -0.34 19.50
C GLN A 99 43.88 -0.73 19.69
N GLN A 100 43.13 0.01 20.50
CA GLN A 100 41.69 -0.20 20.68
C GLN A 100 40.92 0.11 19.39
N ASP A 101 41.25 1.21 18.71
CA ASP A 101 40.64 1.53 17.42
C ASP A 101 40.93 0.46 16.35
N LYS A 102 42.17 -0.05 16.33
CA LYS A 102 42.54 -1.17 15.44
C LYS A 102 41.74 -2.43 15.77
N PHE A 103 41.62 -2.77 17.05
CA PHE A 103 40.83 -3.92 17.51
C PHE A 103 39.35 -3.78 17.14
N ASN A 104 38.75 -2.61 17.32
CA ASN A 104 37.35 -2.36 16.96
C ASN A 104 37.12 -2.53 15.46
N LYS A 105 38.02 -2.00 14.61
CA LYS A 105 37.94 -2.17 13.16
C LYS A 105 38.07 -3.63 12.73
N GLU A 106 38.99 -4.37 13.34
CA GLU A 106 39.14 -5.80 13.06
C GLU A 106 37.91 -6.58 13.51
N SER A 107 37.37 -6.28 14.70
CA SER A 107 36.15 -6.90 15.23
C SER A 107 34.96 -6.66 14.32
N ASN A 108 34.85 -5.44 13.77
CA ASN A 108 33.81 -5.09 12.81
C ASN A 108 33.91 -5.93 11.54
N LEU A 109 35.11 -6.06 10.95
CA LEU A 109 35.33 -6.89 9.76
C LEU A 109 35.00 -8.38 10.02
N LYS A 110 35.36 -8.90 11.20
CA LYS A 110 35.02 -10.27 11.56
C LYS A 110 33.52 -10.47 11.81
N ALA A 111 32.84 -9.47 12.35
CA ALA A 111 31.38 -9.49 12.49
C ALA A 111 30.72 -9.50 11.11
N GLU A 112 31.17 -8.65 10.17
CA GLU A 112 30.69 -8.63 8.78
C GLU A 112 30.89 -9.99 8.10
N ASP A 113 32.09 -10.58 8.25
CA ASP A 113 32.39 -11.93 7.74
C ASP A 113 31.46 -12.99 8.31
N PHE A 114 31.23 -12.97 9.63
CA PHE A 114 30.29 -13.86 10.30
C PHE A 114 28.86 -13.70 9.78
N LEU A 115 28.38 -12.47 9.58
CA LEU A 115 27.05 -12.22 9.05
C LEU A 115 26.89 -12.83 7.65
N VAL A 116 27.85 -12.58 6.76
CA VAL A 116 27.80 -13.01 5.36
C VAL A 116 28.00 -14.51 5.19
N ASN A 117 28.96 -15.08 5.91
CA ASN A 117 29.43 -16.44 5.67
C ASN A 117 28.82 -17.48 6.61
N ALA A 118 28.25 -17.06 7.75
CA ALA A 118 27.63 -17.98 8.71
C ALA A 118 26.14 -17.66 8.95
N LEU A 119 25.82 -16.47 9.47
CA LEU A 119 24.47 -16.16 9.93
C LEU A 119 23.45 -16.17 8.78
N ILE A 120 23.67 -15.38 7.73
CA ILE A 120 22.72 -15.24 6.62
C ILE A 120 22.49 -16.58 5.89
N PRO A 121 23.52 -17.36 5.52
CA PRO A 121 23.32 -18.67 4.90
C PRO A 121 22.45 -19.60 5.77
N GLN A 122 22.71 -19.65 7.07
CA GLN A 122 21.92 -20.49 7.97
C GLN A 122 20.48 -19.97 8.13
N MET A 123 20.29 -18.66 8.27
CA MET A 123 18.96 -18.05 8.29
C MET A 123 18.16 -18.36 7.03
N ARG A 124 18.78 -18.33 5.85
CA ARG A 124 18.12 -18.69 4.59
C ARG A 124 17.65 -20.15 4.59
N ILE A 125 18.48 -21.06 5.06
CA ILE A 125 18.13 -22.49 5.18
C ILE A 125 16.96 -22.66 6.15
N ASP A 126 17.04 -22.04 7.33
CA ASP A 126 16.01 -22.19 8.35
C ASP A 126 14.68 -21.54 7.92
N PHE A 127 14.74 -20.34 7.34
CA PHE A 127 13.55 -19.61 6.89
C PHE A 127 12.86 -20.32 5.73
N ALA A 128 13.59 -21.00 4.84
CA ALA A 128 12.99 -21.81 3.78
C ALA A 128 12.12 -22.96 4.32
N ASN A 129 12.37 -23.42 5.55
CA ASN A 129 11.53 -24.42 6.21
C ASN A 129 10.34 -23.80 6.98
N LEU A 130 10.46 -22.53 7.37
CA LEU A 130 9.49 -21.82 8.22
C LEU A 130 8.51 -20.95 7.43
N ILE A 131 8.90 -20.50 6.23
CA ILE A 131 8.18 -19.56 5.38
C ILE A 131 7.86 -20.26 4.05
N GLU A 132 6.61 -20.18 3.59
CA GLU A 132 6.17 -20.78 2.31
C GLU A 132 6.41 -19.88 1.10
N ASP A 133 6.25 -18.57 1.28
CA ASP A 133 6.44 -17.57 0.23
C ASP A 133 7.92 -17.21 0.04
N ASP A 134 8.22 -16.60 -1.11
CA ASP A 134 9.54 -16.05 -1.41
C ASP A 134 9.96 -14.96 -0.41
N PHE A 135 11.21 -15.03 0.03
CA PHE A 135 11.85 -14.03 0.88
C PHE A 135 13.30 -13.82 0.45
N GLN A 136 13.90 -12.70 0.85
CA GLN A 136 15.33 -12.45 0.66
C GLN A 136 15.99 -11.98 1.95
N ILE A 137 17.25 -12.38 2.13
CA ILE A 137 18.09 -11.93 3.25
C ILE A 137 19.42 -11.47 2.66
N SER A 138 19.82 -10.25 2.92
CA SER A 138 21.06 -9.64 2.42
C SER A 138 21.69 -8.76 3.50
N VAL A 139 22.87 -8.22 3.22
CA VAL A 139 23.51 -7.16 4.02
C VAL A 139 23.28 -5.83 3.32
N ASP A 140 23.17 -4.75 4.08
CA ASP A 140 23.10 -3.40 3.52
C ASP A 140 24.44 -3.01 2.89
N GLU A 141 24.42 -2.50 1.66
CA GLU A 141 25.61 -2.08 0.93
C GLU A 141 26.30 -0.86 1.58
N ASN A 142 25.54 -0.03 2.29
CA ASN A 142 26.05 1.17 2.97
C ASN A 142 26.45 0.90 4.43
N ASP A 143 25.91 -0.17 5.02
CA ASP A 143 26.20 -0.61 6.37
C ASP A 143 26.31 -2.14 6.44
N PRO A 144 27.49 -2.71 6.18
CA PRO A 144 27.71 -4.16 6.13
C PRO A 144 27.44 -4.90 7.45
N GLN A 145 27.23 -4.19 8.56
CA GLN A 145 26.80 -4.77 9.83
C GLN A 145 25.28 -4.92 9.96
N THR A 146 24.53 -4.37 9.01
CA THR A 146 23.08 -4.42 9.00
C THR A 146 22.58 -5.53 8.08
N VAL A 147 21.81 -6.47 8.65
CA VAL A 147 21.14 -7.53 7.90
C VAL A 147 19.75 -7.06 7.48
N LEU A 148 19.49 -7.07 6.18
CA LEU A 148 18.21 -6.76 5.58
C LEU A 148 17.42 -8.04 5.38
N PHE A 149 16.20 -8.08 5.92
CA PHE A 149 15.24 -9.16 5.69
C PHE A 149 14.05 -8.64 4.89
N GLU A 150 14.01 -9.01 3.61
CA GLU A 150 12.85 -8.80 2.75
C GLU A 150 11.86 -9.95 2.97
N TYR A 151 10.95 -9.73 3.92
CA TYR A 151 9.90 -10.68 4.23
C TYR A 151 8.83 -10.71 3.12
N PRO A 152 8.05 -11.81 3.01
CA PRO A 152 6.97 -11.91 2.04
C PRO A 152 5.91 -10.80 2.26
N THR A 153 5.94 -9.78 1.41
CA THR A 153 4.90 -8.73 1.44
C THR A 153 3.73 -9.13 0.58
N SER A 154 2.61 -9.48 1.22
CA SER A 154 1.37 -9.74 0.49
C SER A 154 0.67 -8.42 0.08
N LEU A 155 0.84 -7.39 0.90
CA LEU A 155 0.24 -6.07 0.72
C LEU A 155 0.86 -5.27 -0.44
N LEU A 156 2.17 -5.38 -0.69
CA LEU A 156 2.83 -4.62 -1.77
C LEU A 156 2.37 -5.09 -3.16
N ILE A 157 2.36 -6.41 -3.36
CA ILE A 157 1.88 -7.04 -4.60
C ILE A 157 0.39 -6.73 -4.78
N MET A 158 -0.40 -6.82 -3.71
CA MET A 158 -1.81 -6.46 -3.75
C MET A 158 -2.02 -4.99 -4.14
N MET A 159 -1.25 -4.06 -3.57
CA MET A 159 -1.31 -2.64 -3.94
C MET A 159 -0.94 -2.39 -5.40
N PHE A 160 0.07 -3.08 -5.94
CA PHE A 160 0.37 -3.01 -7.38
C PHE A 160 -0.76 -3.58 -8.24
N LYS A 161 -1.39 -4.69 -7.84
CA LYS A 161 -2.56 -5.23 -8.54
C LYS A 161 -3.73 -4.24 -8.54
N TYR A 162 -3.96 -3.53 -7.42
CA TYR A 162 -4.95 -2.45 -7.35
C TYR A 162 -4.59 -1.29 -8.29
N LEU A 163 -3.33 -0.87 -8.36
CA LEU A 163 -2.90 0.17 -9.30
C LEU A 163 -3.03 -0.26 -10.76
N LEU A 164 -2.78 -1.54 -11.07
CA LEU A 164 -2.99 -2.07 -12.41
C LEU A 164 -4.48 -2.10 -12.78
N LEU A 165 -5.35 -2.60 -11.91
CA LEU A 165 -6.80 -2.56 -12.12
C LEU A 165 -7.29 -1.12 -12.29
N LYS A 166 -6.77 -0.21 -11.48
CA LYS A 166 -7.06 1.22 -11.59
C LYS A 166 -6.70 1.74 -12.98
N ASP A 167 -5.53 1.39 -13.51
CA ASP A 167 -5.11 1.87 -14.83
C ASP A 167 -5.86 1.19 -15.99
N ILE A 168 -6.09 -0.13 -15.92
CA ILE A 168 -6.85 -0.89 -16.94
C ILE A 168 -8.27 -0.35 -17.05
N TYR A 169 -8.94 -0.12 -15.93
CA TYR A 169 -10.34 0.32 -15.89
C TYR A 169 -10.52 1.84 -15.75
N LYS A 170 -9.42 2.59 -15.72
CA LYS A 170 -9.38 4.07 -15.56
C LYS A 170 -10.24 4.56 -14.39
N LEU A 171 -10.07 3.92 -13.23
CA LEU A 171 -10.84 4.20 -12.00
C LEU A 171 -10.08 5.16 -11.05
N SER A 172 -10.78 5.76 -10.09
CA SER A 172 -10.13 6.45 -8.96
C SER A 172 -9.63 5.44 -7.91
N ASP A 173 -8.79 5.90 -6.96
CA ASP A 173 -8.32 5.07 -5.84
C ASP A 173 -9.51 4.55 -4.99
N VAL A 174 -10.58 5.34 -4.88
CA VAL A 174 -11.81 4.96 -4.15
C VAL A 174 -12.62 3.97 -4.97
N ASP A 175 -12.84 4.26 -6.25
CA ASP A 175 -13.71 3.44 -7.10
C ASP A 175 -13.11 2.05 -7.38
N VAL A 176 -11.78 1.94 -7.51
CA VAL A 176 -11.12 0.64 -7.72
C VAL A 176 -11.27 -0.27 -6.49
N VAL A 177 -11.19 0.34 -5.30
CA VAL A 177 -11.40 -0.34 -4.03
C VAL A 177 -12.87 -0.72 -3.87
N GLU A 178 -13.79 0.22 -4.08
CA GLU A 178 -15.24 -0.03 -4.01
C GLU A 178 -15.66 -1.16 -4.96
N ARG A 179 -15.18 -1.13 -6.20
CA ARG A 179 -15.49 -2.15 -7.22
C ARG A 179 -14.89 -3.52 -6.89
N SER A 180 -13.82 -3.58 -6.09
CA SER A 180 -13.28 -4.86 -5.62
C SER A 180 -14.16 -5.56 -4.58
N PHE A 181 -15.10 -4.85 -3.91
CA PHE A 181 -16.05 -5.48 -2.99
C PHE A 181 -17.09 -6.35 -3.70
N SER A 182 -17.51 -5.97 -4.90
CA SER A 182 -18.63 -6.62 -5.62
C SER A 182 -18.21 -7.27 -6.94
N GLY A 183 -17.15 -6.78 -7.59
CA GLY A 183 -16.68 -7.28 -8.87
C GLY A 183 -15.93 -8.60 -8.75
N MET A 184 -16.54 -9.71 -9.17
CA MET A 184 -15.91 -11.04 -9.16
C MET A 184 -14.60 -11.09 -9.96
N THR A 185 -14.51 -10.37 -11.08
CA THR A 185 -13.27 -10.26 -11.87
C THR A 185 -12.14 -9.59 -11.09
N PHE A 186 -12.46 -8.53 -10.34
CA PHE A 186 -11.49 -7.80 -9.52
C PHE A 186 -11.02 -8.68 -8.37
N LYS A 187 -11.97 -9.33 -7.67
CA LYS A 187 -11.66 -10.27 -6.61
C LYS A 187 -10.78 -11.40 -7.09
N TYR A 188 -11.11 -12.03 -8.23
CA TYR A 188 -10.31 -13.10 -8.79
C TYR A 188 -8.87 -12.64 -9.10
N PHE A 189 -8.72 -11.48 -9.73
CA PHE A 189 -7.39 -10.93 -10.04
C PHE A 189 -6.57 -10.59 -8.78
N LEU A 190 -7.25 -10.09 -7.75
CA LEU A 190 -6.67 -9.78 -6.44
C LEU A 190 -6.41 -11.03 -5.60
N GLY A 191 -6.75 -12.24 -6.08
CA GLY A 191 -6.53 -13.51 -5.37
C GLY A 191 -7.58 -13.81 -4.30
N LEU A 192 -8.80 -13.28 -4.46
CA LEU A 192 -9.90 -13.33 -3.48
C LEU A 192 -9.55 -12.73 -2.11
N ALA A 193 -8.43 -11.99 -2.04
CA ALA A 193 -7.98 -11.32 -0.84
C ALA A 193 -8.99 -10.26 -0.35
N PRO A 194 -9.07 -10.03 0.97
CA PRO A 194 -9.91 -8.98 1.53
C PRO A 194 -9.53 -7.60 0.96
N VAL A 195 -10.56 -6.77 0.78
CA VAL A 195 -10.43 -5.46 0.14
C VAL A 195 -9.69 -4.48 1.05
N ILE A 196 -8.71 -3.76 0.51
CA ILE A 196 -7.93 -2.75 1.25
C ILE A 196 -8.74 -1.48 1.54
N GLU A 197 -8.33 -0.70 2.55
CA GLU A 197 -8.82 0.66 2.76
C GLU A 197 -8.37 1.62 1.64
N PRO A 198 -9.26 2.44 1.04
CA PRO A 198 -8.91 3.38 -0.03
C PRO A 198 -7.74 4.32 0.32
N SER A 199 -7.67 4.75 1.58
CA SER A 199 -6.63 5.63 2.07
C SER A 199 -5.23 5.01 2.02
N SER A 200 -5.13 3.68 2.15
CA SER A 200 -3.88 2.93 2.03
C SER A 200 -3.34 2.99 0.60
N LEU A 201 -4.20 2.82 -0.41
CA LEU A 201 -3.82 2.90 -1.82
C LEU A 201 -3.33 4.31 -2.21
N THR A 202 -4.01 5.34 -1.72
CA THR A 202 -3.58 6.73 -1.94
C THR A 202 -2.24 7.03 -1.28
N LYS A 203 -1.98 6.56 -0.06
CA LYS A 203 -0.69 6.71 0.63
C LYS A 203 0.43 5.98 -0.11
N PHE A 204 0.18 4.74 -0.53
CA PHE A 204 1.14 3.95 -1.30
C PHE A 204 1.55 4.65 -2.59
N ARG A 205 0.56 5.13 -3.36
CA ARG A 205 0.81 5.91 -4.57
C ARG A 205 1.60 7.19 -4.28
N LYS A 206 1.32 7.92 -3.21
CA LYS A 206 2.06 9.15 -2.90
C LYS A 206 3.51 8.90 -2.43
N LEU A 207 3.76 7.80 -1.72
CA LEU A 207 5.06 7.52 -1.10
C LEU A 207 6.02 6.74 -2.01
N ARG A 208 5.51 5.80 -2.82
CA ARG A 208 6.32 4.95 -3.71
C ARG A 208 6.37 5.45 -5.16
N ASN A 209 5.43 6.30 -5.57
CA ASN A 209 5.29 6.81 -6.94
C ASN A 209 5.83 8.25 -7.07
N LYS A 210 7.04 8.52 -6.53
CA LYS A 210 7.80 9.73 -6.92
C LYS A 210 8.30 9.64 -8.37
N ASP A 211 8.35 8.44 -8.92
CA ASP A 211 8.68 8.17 -10.30
C ASP A 211 7.41 7.83 -11.07
N GLU A 212 6.89 8.79 -11.85
CA GLU A 212 5.64 8.63 -12.62
C GLU A 212 5.71 7.46 -13.61
N ARG A 213 6.92 6.96 -13.93
CA ARG A 213 7.17 5.92 -14.93
C ARG A 213 7.20 4.50 -14.37
N LEU A 214 7.13 4.32 -13.04
CA LEU A 214 7.24 3.00 -12.43
C LEU A 214 6.13 2.04 -12.90
N LEU A 215 4.90 2.55 -13.04
CA LEU A 215 3.77 1.74 -13.50
C LEU A 215 3.95 1.30 -14.96
N ASP A 216 4.39 2.21 -15.83
CA ASP A 216 4.68 1.91 -17.24
C ASP A 216 5.79 0.86 -17.37
N LEU A 217 6.84 0.97 -16.54
CA LEU A 217 7.95 0.02 -16.51
C LEU A 217 7.48 -1.38 -16.07
N LEU A 218 6.60 -1.46 -15.07
CA LEU A 218 6.03 -2.73 -14.61
C LEU A 218 5.10 -3.36 -15.66
N ILE A 219 4.28 -2.55 -16.34
CA ILE A 219 3.44 -3.02 -17.44
C ILE A 219 4.31 -3.54 -18.59
N ALA A 220 5.32 -2.78 -19.00
CA ALA A 220 6.26 -3.19 -20.05
C ALA A 220 6.97 -4.51 -19.70
N LYS A 221 7.44 -4.65 -18.44
CA LYS A 221 8.08 -5.88 -17.98
C LYS A 221 7.13 -7.07 -17.96
N SER A 222 5.87 -6.86 -17.58
CA SER A 222 4.83 -7.90 -17.58
C SER A 222 4.53 -8.39 -19.00
N VAL A 223 4.44 -7.47 -19.98
CA VAL A 223 4.28 -7.81 -21.40
C VAL A 223 5.50 -8.57 -21.90
N GLN A 224 6.72 -8.14 -21.56
CA GLN A 224 7.95 -8.84 -21.91
C GLN A 224 7.93 -10.29 -21.40
N ILE A 225 7.60 -10.51 -20.14
CA ILE A 225 7.51 -11.86 -19.55
C ILE A 225 6.45 -12.70 -20.27
N ALA A 226 5.31 -12.12 -20.63
CA ALA A 226 4.26 -12.83 -21.37
C ALA A 226 4.70 -13.26 -22.79
N ILE A 227 5.55 -12.46 -23.44
CA ILE A 227 6.19 -12.82 -24.71
C ILE A 227 7.20 -13.96 -24.49
N GLU A 228 8.07 -13.84 -23.50
CA GLU A 228 9.09 -14.85 -23.17
C GLU A 228 8.49 -16.21 -22.81
N LEU A 229 7.36 -16.22 -22.08
CA LEU A 229 6.61 -17.42 -21.73
C LEU A 229 5.78 -17.99 -22.90
N GLY A 230 5.81 -17.36 -24.08
CA GLY A 230 5.04 -17.80 -25.26
C GLY A 230 3.52 -17.71 -25.07
N LEU A 231 3.06 -16.93 -24.09
CA LEU A 231 1.63 -16.70 -23.84
C LEU A 231 1.02 -15.83 -24.94
N ILE A 232 1.81 -14.92 -25.50
CA ILE A 232 1.44 -14.11 -26.67
C ILE A 232 1.84 -14.86 -27.93
N LYS A 233 0.95 -15.71 -28.43
CA LYS A 233 1.11 -16.37 -29.74
C LYS A 233 0.70 -15.35 -30.81
N SER A 234 1.70 -14.76 -31.46
CA SER A 234 1.64 -13.61 -32.36
C SER A 234 0.88 -13.82 -33.70
N ASN A 235 -0.19 -14.61 -33.72
CA ASN A 235 -1.04 -14.81 -34.91
C ASN A 235 -2.45 -14.22 -34.75
N ILE A 236 -2.73 -13.53 -33.65
CA ILE A 236 -3.99 -12.83 -33.46
C ILE A 236 -3.81 -11.40 -33.98
N LEU A 237 -4.39 -11.12 -35.14
CA LEU A 237 -4.74 -9.75 -35.52
C LEU A 237 -5.71 -9.25 -34.45
N ILE A 238 -5.23 -8.46 -33.49
CA ILE A 238 -6.10 -7.68 -32.63
C ILE A 238 -6.72 -6.62 -33.54
N VAL A 239 -7.83 -6.99 -34.18
CA VAL A 239 -8.75 -6.02 -34.76
C VAL A 239 -9.29 -5.28 -33.56
N ASP A 240 -8.89 -4.02 -33.43
CA ASP A 240 -9.32 -3.14 -32.37
C ASP A 240 -10.84 -3.23 -32.26
N ALA A 241 -11.35 -3.76 -31.14
CA ALA A 241 -12.78 -3.78 -30.88
C ALA A 241 -13.17 -2.34 -30.53
N THR A 242 -13.35 -1.55 -31.58
CA THR A 242 -13.67 -0.12 -31.56
C THR A 242 -12.69 0.72 -30.76
N HIS A 243 -11.97 1.62 -31.44
CA HIS A 243 -11.56 2.89 -30.86
C HIS A 243 -12.76 3.55 -30.16
N THR A 244 -12.95 3.29 -28.87
CA THR A 244 -13.55 4.31 -28.04
C THR A 244 -12.39 5.24 -27.75
N LYS A 245 -12.16 6.21 -28.65
CA LYS A 245 -11.46 7.43 -28.27
C LYS A 245 -12.14 7.91 -27.00
N VAL A 246 -11.58 7.59 -25.84
CA VAL A 246 -11.93 8.30 -24.62
C VAL A 246 -11.32 9.67 -24.85
N HIS A 247 -12.12 10.56 -25.43
CA HIS A 247 -11.91 11.98 -25.30
C HIS A 247 -11.94 12.25 -23.80
N TYR A 248 -10.78 12.16 -23.16
CA TYR A 248 -10.52 12.84 -21.90
C TYR A 248 -10.45 14.34 -22.22
N ASN A 249 -11.58 14.90 -22.64
CA ASN A 249 -11.79 16.33 -22.54
C ASN A 249 -11.89 16.57 -21.05
N HIS A 250 -10.86 17.17 -20.46
CA HIS A 250 -11.03 17.90 -19.21
C HIS A 250 -12.19 18.86 -19.42
N LYS A 251 -13.39 18.47 -18.99
CA LYS A 251 -14.56 19.34 -19.10
C LYS A 251 -14.24 20.58 -18.29
N LYS A 252 -14.35 21.74 -18.91
CA LYS A 252 -14.15 22.99 -18.19
C LYS A 252 -15.18 23.04 -17.04
N PRO A 253 -14.87 23.67 -15.89
CA PRO A 253 -15.83 23.77 -14.78
C PRO A 253 -17.23 24.26 -15.22
N GLN A 254 -17.28 25.16 -16.20
CA GLN A 254 -18.53 25.65 -16.80
C GLN A 254 -19.32 24.58 -17.59
N GLU A 255 -18.65 23.65 -18.27
CA GLU A 255 -19.29 22.54 -18.99
C GLU A 255 -19.89 21.52 -18.01
N VAL A 256 -19.18 21.26 -16.89
CA VAL A 256 -19.67 20.39 -15.82
C VAL A 256 -20.94 20.96 -15.17
N LEU A 257 -20.93 22.26 -14.85
CA LEU A 257 -22.11 22.96 -14.31
C LEU A 257 -23.28 22.91 -15.30
N ARG A 258 -23.03 23.21 -16.58
CA ARG A 258 -24.06 23.20 -17.64
C ARG A 258 -24.73 21.83 -17.78
N GLU A 259 -23.94 20.75 -17.78
CA GLU A 259 -24.46 19.39 -17.87
C GLU A 259 -25.31 19.00 -16.66
N ARG A 260 -24.82 19.31 -15.45
CA ARG A 260 -25.53 18.99 -14.21
C ARG A 260 -26.83 19.78 -14.07
N SER A 261 -26.82 21.08 -14.39
CA SER A 261 -28.02 21.92 -14.41
C SER A 261 -29.04 21.46 -15.45
N LYS A 262 -28.59 20.96 -16.61
CA LYS A 262 -29.47 20.35 -17.63
C LYS A 262 -30.06 19.03 -17.14
N ALA A 263 -29.29 18.20 -16.46
CA ALA A 263 -29.75 16.93 -15.90
C ALA A 263 -30.82 17.17 -14.82
N LEU A 264 -30.57 18.11 -13.89
CA LEU A 264 -31.53 18.50 -12.86
C LEU A 264 -32.86 18.96 -13.47
N ARG A 265 -32.83 19.87 -14.46
CA ARG A 265 -34.04 20.32 -15.18
C ARG A 265 -34.77 19.16 -15.84
N LYS A 266 -34.06 18.26 -16.52
CA LYS A 266 -34.67 17.11 -17.19
C LYS A 266 -35.38 16.20 -16.19
N THR A 267 -34.78 15.96 -15.02
CA THR A 267 -35.40 15.16 -13.96
C THR A 267 -36.64 15.88 -13.42
N ILE A 268 -36.57 17.18 -13.14
CA ILE A 268 -37.72 17.94 -12.64
C ILE A 268 -38.89 17.90 -13.63
N TYR A 269 -38.62 18.01 -14.94
CA TYR A 269 -39.66 17.96 -15.98
C TYR A 269 -40.36 16.62 -16.10
N GLN A 270 -39.81 15.54 -15.54
CA GLN A 270 -40.52 14.25 -15.47
C GLN A 270 -41.60 14.23 -14.40
N TYR A 271 -41.51 15.11 -13.39
CA TYR A 271 -42.43 15.17 -12.26
C TYR A 271 -43.35 16.40 -12.29
N SER A 272 -42.89 17.50 -12.89
CA SER A 272 -43.65 18.73 -13.03
C SER A 272 -43.31 19.47 -14.31
N GLU A 273 -44.32 19.68 -15.16
CA GLU A 273 -44.16 20.50 -16.37
C GLU A 273 -44.43 22.00 -16.12
N TYR A 274 -45.20 22.36 -15.09
CA TYR A 274 -45.59 23.76 -14.82
C TYR A 274 -44.40 24.64 -14.42
N ILE A 275 -43.43 24.06 -13.69
CA ILE A 275 -42.22 24.76 -13.23
C ILE A 275 -41.29 25.21 -14.37
N LYS A 276 -41.52 24.75 -15.62
CA LYS A 276 -40.79 25.20 -16.81
C LYS A 276 -40.85 26.73 -16.99
N ALA A 277 -41.96 27.35 -16.59
CA ALA A 277 -42.17 28.80 -16.72
C ALA A 277 -41.41 29.63 -15.66
N GLU A 278 -41.05 29.02 -14.52
CA GLU A 278 -40.42 29.70 -13.40
C GLU A 278 -38.89 29.61 -13.42
N PHE A 279 -38.34 28.67 -14.20
CA PHE A 279 -36.89 28.50 -14.28
C PHE A 279 -36.18 29.62 -15.05
N PRO A 280 -34.97 30.00 -14.61
CA PRO A 280 -34.19 31.04 -15.28
C PRO A 280 -33.89 30.67 -16.74
N SER A 281 -33.73 31.71 -17.57
CA SER A 281 -33.26 31.55 -18.94
C SER A 281 -31.82 31.06 -18.94
N LYS A 282 -31.44 30.31 -19.99
CA LYS A 282 -30.08 29.76 -20.07
C LYS A 282 -29.05 30.90 -20.22
N PRO A 283 -27.83 30.74 -19.69
CA PRO A 283 -26.76 31.69 -19.91
C PRO A 283 -26.52 31.94 -21.41
N GLN A 284 -26.37 33.19 -21.80
CA GLN A 284 -25.99 33.57 -23.17
C GLN A 284 -24.46 33.62 -23.34
N GLU A 285 -23.74 33.75 -22.24
CA GLU A 285 -22.28 33.84 -22.20
C GLU A 285 -21.67 32.50 -21.79
N ASP A 286 -20.60 32.08 -22.48
CA ASP A 286 -19.85 30.85 -22.17
C ASP A 286 -18.77 31.11 -21.10
N THR A 287 -19.19 31.67 -19.95
CA THR A 287 -18.31 31.97 -18.81
C THR A 287 -18.72 31.21 -17.55
N LEU A 288 -17.73 30.83 -16.74
CA LEU A 288 -17.94 30.15 -15.46
C LEU A 288 -18.85 30.96 -14.51
N VAL A 289 -18.68 32.29 -14.48
CA VAL A 289 -19.47 33.17 -13.62
C VAL A 289 -20.94 33.18 -14.03
N ALA A 290 -21.24 33.20 -15.33
CA ALA A 290 -22.61 33.15 -15.82
C ALA A 290 -23.28 31.79 -15.51
N GLU A 291 -22.55 30.68 -15.64
CA GLU A 291 -23.05 29.34 -15.27
C GLU A 291 -23.26 29.19 -13.76
N LEU A 292 -22.38 29.75 -12.92
CA LEU A 292 -22.55 29.75 -11.46
C LEU A 292 -23.81 30.53 -11.04
N ARG A 293 -24.00 31.74 -11.58
CA ARG A 293 -25.20 32.56 -11.31
C ARG A 293 -26.47 31.81 -11.71
N TYR A 294 -26.50 31.25 -12.90
CA TYR A 294 -27.64 30.47 -13.39
C TYR A 294 -27.92 29.24 -12.52
N THR A 295 -26.87 28.55 -12.07
CA THR A 295 -26.98 27.37 -11.18
C THR A 295 -27.58 27.76 -9.82
N GLN A 296 -27.18 28.91 -9.26
CA GLN A 296 -27.74 29.44 -8.02
C GLN A 296 -29.21 29.87 -8.17
N GLU A 297 -29.55 30.55 -9.28
CA GLU A 297 -30.93 30.92 -9.60
C GLU A 297 -31.81 29.67 -9.77
N LEU A 298 -31.29 28.63 -10.44
CA LEU A 298 -31.97 27.35 -10.62
C LEU A 298 -32.28 26.66 -9.28
N ILE A 299 -31.31 26.64 -8.37
CA ILE A 299 -31.47 26.07 -7.02
C ILE A 299 -32.49 26.90 -6.21
N SER A 300 -32.40 28.23 -6.26
CA SER A 300 -33.30 29.08 -5.46
C SER A 300 -34.76 29.01 -5.92
N VAL A 301 -35.03 28.76 -7.20
CA VAL A 301 -36.38 28.44 -7.68
C VAL A 301 -36.83 27.07 -7.16
N LEU A 302 -35.96 26.06 -7.20
CA LEU A 302 -36.29 24.72 -6.70
C LEU A 302 -36.57 24.71 -5.18
N GLU A 303 -35.85 25.51 -4.41
CA GLU A 303 -36.04 25.63 -2.94
C GLU A 303 -37.38 26.27 -2.55
N LYS A 304 -38.09 26.92 -3.49
CA LYS A 304 -39.44 27.45 -3.25
C LYS A 304 -40.54 26.39 -3.42
N HIS A 305 -40.20 25.21 -3.93
CA HIS A 305 -41.13 24.12 -4.21
C HIS A 305 -40.78 22.90 -3.35
N ASP A 306 -41.27 22.92 -2.10
CA ASP A 306 -41.06 21.84 -1.12
C ASP A 306 -41.59 20.48 -1.62
N GLU A 307 -42.63 20.50 -2.46
CA GLU A 307 -43.20 19.30 -3.08
C GLU A 307 -42.23 18.59 -4.04
N LEU A 308 -41.28 19.32 -4.64
CA LEU A 308 -40.29 18.77 -5.58
C LEU A 308 -38.97 18.40 -4.91
N THR A 309 -38.58 19.12 -3.86
CA THR A 309 -37.36 18.81 -3.08
C THR A 309 -37.52 17.53 -2.25
N GLY A 310 -38.75 17.14 -1.91
CA GLY A 310 -39.07 15.85 -1.28
C GLY A 310 -38.86 14.62 -2.16
N ILE A 311 -38.71 14.78 -3.48
CA ILE A 311 -38.52 13.65 -4.41
C ILE A 311 -37.04 13.22 -4.38
N PRO A 312 -36.71 11.96 -4.03
CA PRO A 312 -35.32 11.50 -3.86
C PRO A 312 -34.42 11.77 -5.09
N ALA A 313 -34.94 11.57 -6.30
CA ALA A 313 -34.20 11.80 -7.54
C ALA A 313 -33.85 13.29 -7.79
N ILE A 314 -34.73 14.21 -7.36
CA ILE A 314 -34.51 15.65 -7.48
C ILE A 314 -33.58 16.13 -6.37
N SER A 315 -33.79 15.67 -5.13
CA SER A 315 -32.95 15.97 -3.97
C SER A 315 -31.50 15.58 -4.20
N GLN A 316 -31.25 14.37 -4.69
CA GLN A 316 -29.89 13.88 -4.97
C GLN A 316 -29.16 14.73 -6.03
N ASN A 317 -29.87 15.12 -7.10
CA ASN A 317 -29.31 15.97 -8.15
C ASN A 317 -29.03 17.40 -7.64
N SER A 318 -29.91 17.95 -6.80
CA SER A 318 -29.74 19.26 -6.16
C SER A 318 -28.54 19.28 -5.21
N ILE A 319 -28.38 18.27 -4.35
CA ILE A 319 -27.24 18.13 -3.43
C ILE A 319 -25.93 18.04 -4.20
N THR A 320 -25.91 17.30 -5.32
CA THR A 320 -24.72 17.17 -6.16
C THR A 320 -24.33 18.51 -6.80
N LEU A 321 -25.32 19.31 -7.20
CA LEU A 321 -25.11 20.64 -7.78
C LEU A 321 -24.57 21.64 -6.74
N LYS A 322 -25.06 21.58 -5.49
CA LYS A 322 -24.63 22.44 -4.37
C LYS A 322 -23.19 22.17 -3.88
N LYS A 323 -22.62 21.01 -4.21
CA LYS A 323 -21.26 20.60 -3.78
C LYS A 323 -20.14 21.03 -4.76
N LEU A 324 -20.51 21.55 -5.93
CA LEU A 324 -19.60 22.03 -6.98
C LEU A 324 -19.26 23.51 -6.78
#